data_AF-A0A7X8EAT1-F1
#
_entry.id   AF-A0A7X8EAT1-F1
#
_cell.length_a   1.000
_cell.length_b   1.000
_cell.length_c   1.000
_cell.angle_alpha   90.00
_cell.angle_beta   90.00
_cell.angle_gamma   90.00
#
_symmetry.space_group_name_H-M   'P 1'
#
loop_
_entity.id
_entity.type
_entity.pdbx_description
1 polymer ?
#
loop_
_entity_poly.entity_id
_entity_poly.type
_entity_poly.pdbx_seq_one_letter_code
_entity_poly.pdbx_strand_id
1 'polypeptide(L)' 'HNVLTNSALEGNLLGTYCPISSDARGLLEKAFDNLGLSMRALNKILKVSRTIADLEGEAKIGLPHVAEAIQLRFFDRKV' A
#
# COMPACT_ATOMS: atom_id res chain seq x y z
N HIS A 1 1.98 -24.93 -8.01
CA HIS A 1 2.40 -24.92 -6.60
C HIS A 1 1.43 -24.06 -5.80
N ASN A 2 0.84 -24.67 -4.78
CA ASN A 2 -0.23 -24.16 -3.92
C ASN A 2 0.40 -23.29 -2.81
N VAL A 3 0.05 -22.01 -2.72
CA VAL A 3 0.65 -21.10 -1.72
C VAL A 3 -0.42 -20.68 -0.70
N LEU A 4 -0.17 -21.05 0.57
CA LEU A 4 -1.15 -21.10 1.68
C LEU A 4 -0.92 -20.05 2.79
N THR A 5 -0.01 -19.07 2.64
CA THR A 5 0.29 -18.11 3.72
C THR A 5 0.59 -16.69 3.25
N ASN A 6 0.07 -15.70 4.01
CA ASN A 6 0.26 -14.25 3.84
C ASN A 6 1.73 -13.79 3.81
N SER A 7 2.65 -14.64 4.24
CA SER A 7 4.09 -14.41 4.31
C SER A 7 4.80 -14.50 2.96
N ALA A 8 4.16 -15.05 1.92
CA ALA A 8 4.80 -15.29 0.62
C ALA A 8 4.81 -14.06 -0.31
N LEU A 9 4.24 -12.92 0.12
CA LEU A 9 4.33 -11.65 -0.60
C LEU A 9 5.63 -10.92 -0.19
N GLU A 10 6.78 -11.58 -0.37
CA GLU A 10 8.09 -10.96 -0.17
C GLU A 10 8.59 -10.33 -1.48
N GLY A 11 8.88 -9.03 -1.41
CA GLY A 11 9.90 -8.34 -2.21
C GLY A 11 9.60 -8.02 -3.67
N ASN A 12 8.87 -8.88 -4.41
CA ASN A 12 8.79 -8.75 -5.87
C ASN A 12 7.37 -8.89 -6.47
N LEU A 13 6.41 -9.42 -5.70
CA LEU A 13 5.04 -9.64 -6.18
C LEU A 13 4.19 -8.36 -6.23
N LEU A 14 4.50 -7.34 -5.44
CA LEU A 14 3.75 -6.08 -5.46
C LEU A 14 3.96 -5.27 -6.74
N GLY A 15 5.12 -5.41 -7.39
CA GLY A 15 5.38 -4.79 -8.69
C GLY A 15 4.54 -5.35 -9.83
N THR A 16 4.10 -6.61 -9.69
CA THR A 16 3.32 -7.31 -10.73
C THR A 16 1.81 -7.14 -10.54
N TYR A 17 1.33 -6.96 -9.31
CA TYR A 17 -0.11 -6.95 -9.00
C TYR A 17 -0.69 -5.59 -8.59
N CYS A 18 0.14 -4.57 -8.34
CA CYS A 18 -0.32 -3.23 -8.01
C CYS A 18 0.33 -2.20 -8.93
N PRO A 19 -0.27 -1.92 -10.11
CA PRO A 19 0.17 -0.80 -10.93
C PRO A 19 0.02 0.48 -10.10
N ILE A 20 1.15 1.06 -9.69
CA ILE A 20 1.24 2.25 -8.86
C ILE A 20 1.86 3.39 -9.66
N SER A 21 1.41 4.63 -9.46
CA SER A 21 2.07 5.79 -10.09
C SER A 21 3.45 6.04 -9.49
N SER A 22 4.34 6.66 -10.26
CA SER A 22 5.65 7.10 -9.78
C SER A 22 5.51 7.96 -8.53
N ASP A 23 4.53 8.86 -8.55
CA ASP A 23 4.32 9.84 -7.49
C ASP A 23 3.78 9.16 -6.22
N ALA A 24 2.87 8.20 -6.39
CA ALA A 24 2.36 7.37 -5.30
C ALA A 24 3.46 6.50 -4.67
N ARG A 25 4.35 5.92 -5.49
CA ARG A 25 5.52 5.18 -4.99
C ARG A 25 6.45 6.10 -4.18
N GLY A 26 6.74 7.31 -4.68
CA GLY A 26 7.57 8.27 -3.97
C GLY A 26 6.96 8.72 -2.63
N LEU A 27 5.64 8.87 -2.54
CA LEU A 27 4.96 9.13 -1.27
C LEU A 27 5.08 7.95 -0.30
N LEU A 28 4.92 6.72 -0.82
CA LEU A 28 5.01 5.50 -0.04
C LEU A 28 6.41 5.30 0.57
N GLU A 29 7.47 5.57 -0.21
CA GLU A 29 8.88 5.53 0.24
C GLU A 29 9.15 6.58 1.31
N LYS A 30 8.73 7.84 1.09
CA LYS A 30 8.85 8.89 2.10
C LYS A 30 8.10 8.56 3.39
N ALA A 31 6.92 7.97 3.28
CA ALA A 31 6.13 7.54 4.42
C ALA A 31 6.82 6.39 5.18
N PHE A 32 7.47 5.48 4.47
CA PHE A 32 8.25 4.39 5.07
C PHE A 32 9.39 4.94 5.92
N ASP A 33 10.19 5.85 5.36
CA ASP A 33 11.35 6.44 6.04
C ASP A 33 10.93 7.36 7.19
N ASN A 34 9.99 8.29 6.94
CA ASN A 34 9.62 9.33 7.92
C ASN A 34 8.80 8.80 9.10
N LEU A 35 8.04 7.71 8.89
CA LEU A 35 7.12 7.16 9.90
C LEU A 35 7.64 5.86 10.51
N GLY A 36 8.86 5.44 10.15
CA GLY A 36 9.49 4.21 10.63
C GLY A 36 8.62 2.97 10.38
N LEU A 37 7.99 2.88 9.20
CA LEU A 37 7.07 1.80 8.90
C LEU A 37 7.83 0.49 8.71
N SER A 38 7.25 -0.62 9.16
CA SER A 38 7.75 -1.93 8.78
C SER A 38 7.27 -2.31 7.38
N MET A 39 7.95 -3.26 6.74
CA MET A 39 7.49 -3.84 5.45
C MET A 39 6.05 -4.38 5.53
N ARG A 40 5.62 -4.84 6.70
CA ARG A 40 4.24 -5.29 6.94
C ARG A 40 3.24 -4.12 6.89
N ALA A 41 3.62 -2.99 7.48
CA ALA A 41 2.80 -1.77 7.43
C ALA A 41 2.71 -1.23 6.00
N LEU A 42 3.81 -1.28 5.25
CA LEU A 42 3.85 -0.92 3.83
C LEU A 42 2.87 -1.76 3.00
N ASN A 43 2.90 -3.09 3.19
CA ASN A 43 1.99 -4.01 2.50
C ASN A 43 0.52 -3.75 2.85
N LYS A 44 0.22 -3.39 4.12
CA LYS A 44 -1.14 -3.02 4.52
C LYS A 44 -1.59 -1.74 3.82
N ILE A 45 -0.74 -0.72 3.76
CA ILE A 45 -1.03 0.53 3.05
C ILE A 45 -1.32 0.24 1.58
N LEU A 46 -0.46 -0.51 0.90
CA LEU A 46 -0.66 -0.86 -0.51
C LEU A 46 -1.98 -1.60 -0.78
N LYS A 47 -2.37 -2.53 0.09
CA LYS A 47 -3.67 -3.22 -0.01
C LYS A 47 -4.84 -2.26 0.14
N VAL A 48 -4.79 -1.37 1.14
CA VAL A 48 -5.84 -0.36 1.36
C VAL A 48 -5.90 0.62 0.18
N SER A 49 -4.76 1.10 -0.31
CA SER A 49 -4.70 1.96 -1.50
C SER A 49 -5.26 1.28 -2.73
N ARG A 50 -5.06 -0.04 -2.89
CA ARG A 50 -5.70 -0.80 -3.98
C ARG A 50 -7.21 -0.84 -3.81
N THR A 51 -7.70 -1.11 -2.60
CA THR A 51 -9.14 -1.08 -2.32
C THR A 51 -9.77 0.28 -2.62
N ILE A 52 -9.11 1.37 -2.24
CA ILE A 52 -9.59 2.73 -2.56
C ILE A 52 -9.65 2.94 -4.07
N ALA A 53 -8.57 2.59 -4.78
CA ALA A 53 -8.54 2.68 -6.25
C ALA A 53 -9.68 1.86 -6.89
N ASP A 54 -9.91 0.63 -6.41
CA ASP A 54 -11.00 -0.23 -6.89
C ASP A 54 -12.39 0.38 -6.65
N LEU A 55 -12.60 1.03 -5.50
CA LEU A 55 -13.84 1.73 -5.17
C LEU A 55 -14.08 2.96 -6.07
N GLU A 56 -13.01 3.61 -6.50
CA GLU A 56 -13.07 4.74 -7.46
C GLU A 56 -13.12 4.27 -8.92
N GLY A 57 -13.02 2.97 -9.19
CA GLY A 57 -12.98 2.41 -10.54
C GLY A 57 -11.64 2.64 -11.26
N GLU A 58 -10.59 2.98 -10.52
CA GLU A 58 -9.27 3.31 -11.04
C GLU A 58 -8.41 2.04 -11.23
N ALA A 59 -7.91 1.85 -12.45
CA ALA A 59 -7.05 0.71 -12.76
C ALA A 59 -5.69 0.79 -12.04
N LYS A 60 -5.26 2.01 -11.67
CA LYS A 60 -3.93 2.31 -11.12
C LYS A 60 -4.04 2.95 -9.74
N ILE A 61 -3.12 2.59 -8.85
CA ILE A 61 -2.98 3.24 -7.55
C ILE A 61 -2.30 4.60 -7.75
N GLY A 62 -3.07 5.68 -7.57
CA GLY A 62 -2.61 7.05 -7.60
C GLY A 62 -2.16 7.58 -6.24
N LEU A 63 -1.62 8.80 -6.26
CA LEU A 63 -1.24 9.56 -5.07
C LEU A 63 -2.40 9.69 -4.04
N PRO A 64 -3.65 10.04 -4.42
CA PRO A 64 -4.73 10.19 -3.45
C PRO A 64 -5.02 8.90 -2.69
N HIS A 65 -5.04 7.75 -3.37
CA HIS A 65 -5.29 6.45 -2.73
C HIS A 65 -4.21 6.06 -1.71
N VAL A 66 -2.95 6.46 -1.94
CA VAL A 66 -1.85 6.23 -0.99
C VAL A 66 -1.95 7.19 0.19
N ALA A 67 -2.21 8.47 -0.06
CA ALA A 67 -2.36 9.46 1.00
C ALA A 67 -3.50 9.09 1.96
N GLU A 68 -4.65 8.70 1.41
CA GLU A 68 -5.80 8.28 2.21
C GLU A 68 -5.52 6.99 3.00
N ALA A 69 -4.90 5.99 2.37
CA ALA A 69 -4.53 4.76 3.08
C ALA A 69 -3.57 5.01 4.24
N ILE A 70 -2.62 5.93 4.08
CA ILE A 70 -1.72 6.36 5.16
C ILE A 70 -2.52 7.05 6.27
N GLN A 71 -3.39 7.99 5.94
CA GLN A 71 -4.22 8.72 6.91
C GLN A 71 -5.14 7.78 7.69
N LEU A 72 -5.83 6.86 7.01
CA LEU A 72 -6.68 5.84 7.63
C LEU A 72 -5.92 5.03 8.68
N ARG A 73 -4.68 4.64 8.39
CA ARG A 73 -3.84 3.90 9.33
C ARG A 73 -3.51 4.72 10.60
N PHE A 74 -3.33 6.03 10.49
CA PHE A 74 -3.09 6.89 11.66
C PHE A 74 -4.36 7.13 12.46
N PHE A 75 -5.51 7.21 11.79
CA PHE A 75 -6.79 7.36 12.44
C PHE A 75 -7.23 6.09 13.20
N ASP A 76 -6.95 4.91 12.64
CA ASP A 76 -7.20 3.59 13.23
C ASP A 76 -6.31 3.29 14.46
N ARG A 77 -5.25 4.10 14.67
CA ARG A 77 -4.30 3.91 15.79
C ARG A 77 -4.72 4.61 17.10
N LYS A 78 -5.94 5.12 17.21
CA LYS A 78 -6.51 5.59 18.48
C LYS A 78 -6.94 4.40 19.36
N VAL A 79 -5.98 3.67 19.93
CA VAL A 79 -6.14 2.95 21.21
C VAL A 79 -4.78 2.89 21.90
#